data_AF-A0A2T2XZC7-F1
#
_entry.id   AF-A0A2T2XZC7-F1
#
_cell.length_a   1.000
_cell.length_b   1.000
_cell.length_c   1.000
_cell.angle_alpha   90.00
_cell.angle_beta   90.00
_cell.angle_gamma   90.00
#
_symmetry.space_group_name_H-M   'P 1'
#
loop_
_entity.id
_entity.type
_entity.pdbx_description
1 polymer ?
#
loop_
_entity_poly.entity_id
_entity_poly.type
_entity_poly.pdbx_seq_one_letter_code
_entity_poly.pdbx_strand_id
1 'polypeptide(L)' 'MIKTAYIVENNNKASVLIEHSVMKSFDDPEAAALWAFSLGYRVYKKSVLHGKDFWVKYTPACHKV' A
#
# COMPACT_ATOMS: atom_id res chain seq x y z
N MET A 1 -0.24 12.42 -14.90
CA MET A 1 0.59 11.24 -14.59
C MET A 1 -0.02 10.58 -13.35
N ILE A 2 -0.35 9.28 -13.39
CA ILE A 2 -0.94 8.61 -12.23
C ILE A 2 0.18 8.39 -11.20
N LYS A 3 0.03 8.93 -10.00
CA LYS A 3 1.00 8.72 -8.92
C LYS A 3 0.75 7.36 -8.27
N THR A 4 1.81 6.60 -8.06
CA THR A 4 1.74 5.22 -7.51
C THR A 4 2.39 5.20 -6.14
N ALA A 5 1.77 4.48 -5.21
CA ALA A 5 2.30 4.23 -3.87
C ALA A 5 2.41 2.73 -3.62
N TYR A 6 3.50 2.30 -3.00
CA TYR A 6 3.76 0.91 -2.65
C TYR A 6 3.77 0.75 -1.13
N ILE A 7 3.05 -0.24 -0.62
CA ILE A 7 3.04 -0.61 0.78
C ILE A 7 4.10 -1.69 1.00
N VAL A 8 5.09 -1.37 1.83
CA VAL A 8 6.17 -2.30 2.22
C VAL A 8 6.05 -2.59 3.70
N GLU A 9 5.90 -3.87 4.04
CA GLU A 9 5.81 -4.35 5.41
C GLU A 9 7.19 -4.80 5.90
N ASN A 10 7.60 -4.33 7.09
CA ASN A 10 8.85 -4.73 7.74
C ASN A 10 8.66 -4.72 9.26
N ASN A 11 8.94 -5.84 9.94
CA ASN A 11 8.94 -5.98 11.40
C ASN A 11 7.73 -5.30 12.09
N ASN A 12 6.51 -5.71 11.73
CA ASN A 12 5.23 -5.18 12.24
C ASN A 12 4.90 -3.72 11.89
N LYS A 13 5.60 -3.12 10.92
CA LYS A 13 5.25 -1.80 10.39
C LYS A 13 5.02 -1.85 8.90
N ALA A 14 4.09 -1.06 8.42
CA ALA A 14 3.82 -0.82 7.02
C ALA A 14 4.25 0.58 6.62
N SER A 15 5.08 0.69 5.58
CA SER A 15 5.59 1.96 5.05
C SER A 15 5.06 2.23 3.67
N VAL A 16 4.70 3.49 3.40
CA VAL A 16 4.25 3.96 2.10
C VAL A 16 5.45 4.52 1.34
N LEU A 17 5.81 3.86 0.25
CA LEU A 17 6.87 4.28 -0.67
C LEU A 17 6.26 4.98 -1.88
N ILE A 18 6.73 6.19 -2.15
CA ILE A 18 6.42 6.98 -3.35
C ILE A 18 7.76 7.42 -3.94
N GLU A 19 7.96 7.21 -5.24
CA GLU A 19 9.20 7.61 -5.93
C GLU A 19 10.48 7.13 -5.20
N HIS A 20 10.47 5.87 -4.73
CA HIS A 20 11.56 5.22 -3.98
C HIS A 20 11.89 5.83 -2.61
N SER A 21 11.08 6.77 -2.13
CA SER A 21 11.23 7.39 -0.81
C SER A 21 10.13 6.94 0.13
N VAL A 22 10.50 6.64 1.38
CA VAL A 22 9.53 6.37 2.45
C VAL A 22 8.89 7.69 2.86
N MET A 23 7.58 7.81 2.63
CA MET A 23 6.83 9.03 2.95
C MET A 23 6.25 8.98 4.36
N LYS A 24 5.75 7.82 4.76
CA LYS A 24 5.12 7.62 6.07
C LYS A 24 5.07 6.13 6.44
N SER A 25 5.11 5.85 7.73
CA SER A 25 4.97 4.51 8.28
C SER A 25 3.76 4.42 9.23
N PHE A 26 3.20 3.23 9.33
CA PHE A 26 2.01 2.88 10.10
C PHE A 26 2.25 1.52 10.76
N ASP A 27 1.50 1.24 11.82
CA ASP A 27 1.55 -0.08 12.48
C ASP A 27 0.66 -1.11 11.76
N ASP A 28 -0.24 -0.65 10.88
CA ASP A 28 -1.17 -1.48 10.14
C ASP A 28 -1.08 -1.21 8.61
N PRO A 29 -0.94 -2.25 7.76
CA PRO A 29 -0.83 -2.09 6.32
C PRO A 29 -2.11 -1.59 5.65
N GLU A 30 -3.28 -1.84 6.23
CA GLU A 30 -4.54 -1.30 5.71
C GLU A 30 -4.63 0.21 5.95
N ALA A 31 -4.25 0.70 7.13
CA ALA A 31 -4.15 2.12 7.43
C ALA A 31 -3.16 2.84 6.49
N ALA A 32 -2.02 2.22 6.20
CA ALA A 32 -1.04 2.73 5.23
C ALA A 32 -1.64 2.83 3.82
N ALA A 33 -2.34 1.78 3.39
CA ALA A 33 -2.98 1.73 2.09
C ALA A 33 -4.12 2.75 1.95
N LEU A 34 -4.95 2.89 2.98
CA LEU A 34 -6.06 3.83 3.02
C LEU A 34 -5.57 5.28 2.98
N TRP A 35 -4.51 5.61 3.73
CA TRP A 35 -3.91 6.94 3.71
C TRP A 35 -3.32 7.28 2.33
N ALA A 36 -2.60 6.35 1.69
CA ALA A 36 -2.08 6.59 0.35
C ALA A 36 -3.20 6.73 -0.68
N PHE A 37 -4.26 5.93 -0.55
CA PHE A 37 -5.43 6.00 -1.42
C PHE A 37 -6.19 7.33 -1.27
N SER A 38 -6.36 7.83 -0.04
CA SER A 38 -7.06 9.10 0.23
C SER A 38 -6.33 10.33 -0.32
N LEU A 39 -5.01 10.23 -0.52
CA LEU A 39 -4.20 11.25 -1.21
C LEU A 39 -4.27 11.14 -2.74
N GLY A 40 -5.05 10.19 -3.29
CA GLY A 40 -5.25 10.00 -4.73
C GLY A 40 -4.19 9.14 -5.41
N TYR A 41 -3.37 8.40 -4.66
CA TYR A 41 -2.39 7.48 -5.25
C TYR A 41 -3.05 6.16 -5.65
N ARG A 42 -2.53 5.56 -6.73
CA ARG A 42 -2.78 4.14 -7.01
C ARG A 42 -1.91 3.30 -6.08
N VAL A 43 -2.54 2.56 -5.19
CA VAL A 43 -1.85 1.82 -4.13
C VAL A 43 -1.63 0.36 -4.53
N TYR A 44 -0.43 -0.15 -4.26
CA TYR A 44 -0.08 -1.57 -4.41
C TYR A 44 0.49 -2.11 -3.11
N LYS A 45 0.12 -3.33 -2.75
CA LYS A 45 0.70 -4.07 -1.63
C LYS A 45 1.38 -5.33 -2.10
N LYS A 46 2.40 -5.76 -1.37
CA LYS A 46 3.10 -7.00 -1.65
C LYS A 46 2.23 -8.18 -1.20
N SER A 47 2.15 -9.23 -2.00
CA SER A 47 1.43 -10.46 -1.70
C SER A 47 2.25 -11.64 -2.18
N VAL A 48 2.30 -12.70 -1.38
CA VAL A 48 3.02 -13.93 -1.74
C VAL A 48 2.03 -14.89 -2.38
N LEU A 49 2.31 -15.30 -3.61
CA LEU A 49 1.55 -16.32 -4.34
C LEU A 49 2.52 -17.38 -4.84
N HIS A 50 2.33 -18.64 -4.44
CA HIS A 50 3.21 -19.76 -4.79
C HIS A 50 4.71 -19.50 -4.50
N GLY A 51 5.02 -18.85 -3.39
CA GLY A 51 6.41 -18.56 -2.99
C GLY A 51 7.09 -17.45 -3.82
N LYS A 52 6.33 -16.75 -4.67
CA LYS A 52 6.81 -15.58 -5.41
C LYS A 52 6.10 -14.33 -4.91
N ASP A 53 6.85 -13.23 -4.92
CA ASP A 53 6.36 -11.91 -4.53
C ASP A 53 5.64 -11.23 -5.70
N PHE A 54 4.41 -10.79 -5.48
CA PHE A 54 3.60 -10.04 -6.45
C PHE A 54 3.10 -8.72 -5.85
N TRP A 55 2.98 -7.71 -6.71
CA TRP A 55 2.30 -6.47 -6.36
C TRP A 55 0.84 -6.54 -6.74
N VAL A 56 -0.03 -6.45 -5.75
CA VAL A 56 -1.48 -6.49 -5.93
C VAL A 56 -2.03 -5.09 -5.72
N LYS A 57 -2.84 -4.62 -6.65
CA LYS A 57 -3.52 -3.33 -6.54
C LYS A 57 -4.46 -3.36 -5.33
N TYR A 58 -4.31 -2.40 -4.43
CA TYR A 58 -5.26 -2.19 -3.35
C TYR A 58 -6.46 -1.43 -3.88
N THR A 59 -7.63 -2.05 -3.73
CA THR A 59 -8.94 -1.42 -3.93
C THR A 59 -9.69 -1.62 -2.64
N PRO A 60 -9.89 -0.57 -1.81
CA PRO A 60 -10.70 -0.72 -0.61
C PRO A 60 -12.06 -1.26 -1.05
N ALA A 61 -12.53 -2.31 -0.38
CA ALA A 61 -13.88 -2.78 -0.62
C ALA A 61 -14.79 -1.59 -0.34
N CYS A 62 -15.47 -1.11 -1.38
CA CYS A 62 -16.48 -0.09 -1.22
C CYS A 62 -17.58 -0.73 -0.35
N HIS A 63 -17.49 -0.60 0.97
CA HIS A 63 -18.65 -0.74 1.82
C HIS A 63 -19.55 0.39 1.35
N LYS A 64 -20.55 0.03 0.52
CA LYS A 64 -21.72 0.86 0.31
C LYS A 64 -22.28 1.09 1.71
N VAL A 65 -22.06 2.29 2.22
CA VAL A 65 -22.74 2.82 3.40
C VAL A 65 -24.24 2.86 3.11
#